data_AF-A0A9E4F2M0-F1
#
_entry.id   AF-A0A9E4F2M0-F1
#
_cell.length_a   1.000
_cell.length_b   1.000
_cell.length_c   1.000
_cell.angle_alpha   90.00
_cell.angle_beta   90.00
_cell.angle_gamma   90.00
#
_symmetry.space_group_name_H-M   'P 1'
#
loop_
_entity.id
_entity.type
_entity.pdbx_description
1 polymer ?
#
loop_
_entity_poly.entity_id
_entity_poly.type
_entity_poly.pdbx_seq_one_letter_code
_entity_poly.pdbx_strand_id
1 'polypeptide(L)'
;MSRRPSTGNGGWTILESLIALTLGAAVAHIALQALLGTHELQEGMREEVDRLVVLRVARSAIAADLGLGLEGADWRGFPPDSVSLRAYRGVGLVCLSLTSGDTLYVRWQGVRLPNARKDSVAVLGSNGRWEQLDLVDDRRVSSKCPADTTFDLRRWIVDPAPSAVPMVGRHWERGSYHVVDTVLSYRSRPRKNLAGSGSRQPITPGALRTPGTRFVDSLGGFHLLLTAKDTSWRRWTRLTGGAP
;
A
#
# COMPACT_ATOMS: atom_id res chain seq x y z
N MET A 1 -26.57 -57.30 -74.48
CA MET A 1 -26.26 -56.02 -73.80
C MET A 1 -27.51 -55.57 -73.04
N SER A 2 -27.50 -55.60 -71.72
CA SER A 2 -28.52 -54.94 -70.89
C SER A 2 -27.86 -54.56 -69.56
N ARG A 3 -27.55 -53.27 -69.41
CA ARG A 3 -27.08 -52.68 -68.15
C ARG A 3 -28.30 -52.52 -67.25
N ARG A 4 -28.27 -53.14 -66.06
CA ARG A 4 -29.25 -52.86 -65.00
C ARG A 4 -29.06 -51.43 -64.50
N PRO A 5 -30.14 -50.65 -64.31
CA PRO A 5 -30.06 -49.38 -63.59
C PRO A 5 -29.80 -49.66 -62.11
N SER A 6 -28.80 -48.97 -61.54
CA SER A 6 -28.51 -48.97 -60.11
C SER A 6 -29.70 -48.38 -59.36
N THR A 7 -30.29 -49.17 -58.47
CA THR A 7 -31.32 -48.74 -57.52
C THR A 7 -30.78 -47.58 -56.67
N GLY A 8 -31.57 -46.52 -56.62
CA GLY A 8 -31.17 -45.21 -56.12
C GLY A 8 -30.78 -45.16 -54.64
N ASN A 9 -29.74 -44.38 -54.38
CA ASN A 9 -29.37 -43.86 -53.07
C ASN A 9 -30.38 -42.78 -52.62
N GLY A 10 -31.63 -43.16 -52.29
CA GLY A 10 -32.74 -42.20 -52.15
C GLY A 10 -33.40 -42.06 -50.77
N GLY A 11 -33.05 -42.88 -49.77
CA GLY A 11 -33.77 -42.93 -48.49
C GLY A 11 -32.93 -42.64 -47.24
N TRP A 12 -31.61 -42.53 -47.37
CA TRP A 12 -30.70 -42.35 -46.23
C TRP A 12 -30.53 -40.89 -45.79
N THR A 13 -30.93 -39.93 -46.63
CA THR A 13 -30.64 -38.50 -46.43
C THR A 13 -31.38 -37.87 -45.26
N ILE A 14 -32.62 -38.28 -44.98
CA ILE A 14 -33.42 -37.72 -43.86
C ILE A 14 -32.91 -38.26 -42.52
N LEU A 15 -32.65 -39.57 -42.44
CA LEU A 15 -32.14 -40.20 -41.23
C LEU A 15 -30.73 -39.68 -40.90
N GLU A 16 -29.87 -39.56 -41.92
CA GLU A 16 -28.54 -38.97 -41.77
C GLU A 16 -28.60 -37.51 -41.31
N SER A 17 -29.53 -36.72 -41.84
CA SER A 17 -29.75 -35.33 -41.40
C SER A 17 -30.22 -35.25 -39.94
N LEU A 18 -31.10 -36.15 -39.50
CA LEU A 18 -31.56 -36.20 -38.10
C LEU A 18 -30.42 -36.61 -37.15
N ILE A 19 -29.60 -37.57 -37.54
CA ILE A 19 -28.42 -37.99 -36.76
C ILE A 19 -27.41 -36.83 -36.69
N ALA A 20 -27.12 -36.17 -37.81
CA ALA A 20 -26.23 -35.02 -37.85
C ALA A 20 -26.73 -33.86 -36.97
N LEU A 21 -28.04 -33.58 -36.99
CA LEU A 21 -28.64 -32.51 -36.20
C LEU A 21 -28.63 -32.82 -34.70
N THR A 22 -28.94 -34.06 -34.31
CA THR A 22 -28.91 -34.51 -32.91
C THR A 22 -27.48 -34.51 -32.36
N LEU A 23 -26.50 -35.03 -33.11
CA LEU A 23 -25.09 -34.96 -32.74
C LEU A 23 -24.59 -33.51 -32.66
N GLY A 24 -24.95 -32.67 -33.65
CA GLY A 24 -24.61 -31.26 -33.66
C GLY A 24 -25.16 -30.52 -32.43
N ALA A 25 -26.42 -30.77 -32.06
CA ALA A 25 -27.04 -30.20 -30.87
C ALA A 25 -26.37 -30.69 -29.57
N ALA A 26 -26.02 -31.98 -29.48
CA ALA A 26 -25.31 -32.53 -28.33
C ALA A 26 -23.92 -31.91 -28.15
N VAL A 27 -23.15 -31.78 -29.24
CA VAL A 27 -21.84 -31.12 -29.23
C VAL A 27 -21.96 -29.64 -28.85
N ALA A 28 -22.94 -28.93 -29.44
CA ALA A 28 -23.19 -27.53 -29.10
C ALA A 28 -23.57 -27.33 -27.62
N HIS A 29 -24.37 -28.24 -27.06
CA HIS A 29 -24.75 -28.20 -25.64
C HIS A 29 -23.54 -28.41 -24.72
N ILE A 30 -22.70 -29.42 -25.01
CA ILE A 30 -21.47 -29.67 -24.23
C ILE A 30 -20.52 -28.46 -24.32
N ALA A 31 -20.35 -27.88 -25.51
CA ALA A 31 -19.52 -26.70 -25.70
C ALA A 31 -20.05 -25.48 -24.91
N LEU A 32 -21.37 -25.29 -24.87
CA LEU A 32 -21.99 -24.23 -24.08
C LEU A 32 -21.80 -24.43 -22.57
N GLN A 33 -21.99 -25.65 -22.06
CA GLN A 33 -21.75 -25.97 -20.65
C GLN A 33 -20.28 -25.78 -20.26
N ALA A 34 -19.36 -26.20 -21.13
CA ALA A 34 -17.93 -25.96 -20.93
C ALA A 34 -17.63 -24.46 -20.89
N LEU A 35 -18.21 -23.66 -21.80
CA LEU A 35 -18.03 -22.22 -21.82
C LEU A 35 -18.56 -21.55 -20.54
N LEU A 36 -19.76 -21.92 -20.10
CA LEU A 36 -20.35 -21.41 -18.84
C LEU A 36 -19.49 -21.79 -17.63
N GLY A 37 -19.05 -23.05 -17.53
CA GLY A 37 -18.17 -23.49 -16.46
C GLY A 37 -16.82 -22.76 -16.46
N THR A 38 -16.25 -22.45 -17.63
CA THR A 38 -15.02 -21.63 -17.69
C THR A 38 -15.25 -20.20 -17.23
N HIS A 39 -16.44 -19.63 -17.45
CA HIS A 39 -16.76 -18.28 -17.00
C HIS A 39 -16.81 -18.20 -15.47
N GLU A 40 -17.51 -19.14 -14.83
CA GLU A 40 -17.60 -19.21 -13.36
C GLU A 40 -16.22 -19.40 -12.71
N LEU A 41 -15.39 -20.28 -13.28
CA LEU A 41 -14.01 -20.48 -12.81
C LEU A 41 -13.15 -19.23 -12.99
N GLN A 42 -13.29 -18.53 -14.13
CA GLN A 42 -12.57 -17.29 -14.39
C GLN A 42 -12.98 -16.18 -13.40
N GLU A 43 -14.27 -16.06 -13.09
CA GLU A 43 -14.75 -15.09 -12.10
C GLU A 43 -14.21 -15.41 -10.71
N GLY A 44 -14.30 -16.67 -10.26
CA GLY A 44 -13.73 -17.09 -8.98
C GLY A 44 -12.22 -16.87 -8.89
N MET A 45 -11.47 -17.15 -9.96
CA MET A 45 -10.03 -16.88 -10.02
C MET A 45 -9.71 -15.39 -9.98
N ARG A 46 -10.49 -14.54 -10.65
CA ARG A 46 -10.32 -13.07 -10.62
C ARG A 46 -10.51 -12.55 -9.20
N GLU A 47 -11.56 -12.98 -8.52
CA GLU A 47 -11.83 -12.56 -7.14
C GLU A 47 -10.71 -12.94 -6.18
N GLU A 48 -10.17 -14.16 -6.31
CA GLU A 48 -9.07 -14.63 -5.45
C GLU A 48 -7.75 -13.92 -5.77
N VAL A 49 -7.45 -13.66 -7.05
CA VAL A 49 -6.27 -12.87 -7.44
C VAL A 49 -6.35 -11.46 -6.90
N ASP A 50 -7.49 -10.78 -7.05
CA ASP A 50 -7.71 -9.43 -6.55
C ASP A 50 -7.51 -9.36 -5.03
N ARG A 51 -8.04 -10.36 -4.31
CA ARG A 51 -7.85 -10.50 -2.87
C ARG A 51 -6.37 -10.63 -2.50
N LEU A 52 -5.61 -11.51 -3.16
CA LEU A 52 -4.18 -11.70 -2.87
C LEU A 52 -3.36 -10.44 -3.17
N VAL A 53 -3.69 -9.73 -4.25
CA VAL A 53 -3.06 -8.44 -4.61
C VAL A 53 -3.33 -7.40 -3.53
N VAL A 54 -4.59 -7.28 -3.10
CA VAL A 54 -5.00 -6.37 -2.02
C VAL A 54 -4.24 -6.63 -0.73
N LEU A 55 -4.13 -7.90 -0.32
CA LEU A 55 -3.37 -8.29 0.87
C LEU A 55 -1.88 -7.96 0.74
N ARG A 56 -1.29 -8.22 -0.44
CA ARG A 56 0.11 -7.91 -0.71
C ARG A 56 0.39 -6.41 -0.65
N VAL A 57 -0.48 -5.60 -1.25
CA VAL A 57 -0.38 -4.13 -1.23
C VAL A 57 -0.52 -3.59 0.19
N ALA A 58 -1.53 -4.04 0.93
CA ALA A 58 -1.74 -3.64 2.33
C ALA A 58 -0.54 -3.98 3.21
N ARG A 59 -0.01 -5.21 3.09
CA ARG A 59 1.18 -5.65 3.83
C ARG A 59 2.40 -4.81 3.48
N SER A 60 2.66 -4.61 2.19
CA SER A 60 3.82 -3.84 1.72
C SER A 60 3.78 -2.41 2.24
N ALA A 61 2.62 -1.73 2.13
CA ALA A 61 2.45 -0.36 2.60
C ALA A 61 2.66 -0.23 4.11
N ILE A 62 2.02 -1.09 4.90
CA ILE A 62 2.12 -1.05 6.37
C ILE A 62 3.53 -1.43 6.83
N ALA A 63 4.15 -2.45 6.24
CA ALA A 63 5.50 -2.87 6.61
C ALA A 63 6.54 -1.78 6.26
N ALA A 64 6.40 -1.10 5.13
CA ALA A 64 7.27 0.00 4.76
C ALA A 64 7.16 1.17 5.75
N ASP A 65 5.95 1.49 6.21
CA ASP A 65 5.71 2.65 7.06
C ASP A 65 5.99 2.38 8.56
N LEU A 66 5.69 1.17 9.05
CA LEU A 66 5.89 0.80 10.45
C LEU A 66 7.27 0.15 10.71
N GLY A 67 7.84 -0.53 9.71
CA GLY A 67 9.05 -1.34 9.90
C GLY A 67 10.32 -0.53 10.22
N LEU A 68 10.33 0.77 9.92
CA LEU A 68 11.42 1.68 10.24
C LEU A 68 11.19 2.49 11.53
N GLY A 69 9.99 2.41 12.11
CA GLY A 69 9.59 3.17 13.29
C GLY A 69 9.55 2.32 14.55
N LEU A 70 9.78 2.96 15.69
CA LEU A 70 9.69 2.33 17.00
C LEU A 70 8.25 2.37 17.54
N GLU A 71 7.77 1.25 18.06
CA GLU A 71 6.49 1.19 18.76
C GLU A 71 6.47 2.13 19.97
N GLY A 72 5.34 2.82 20.18
CA GLY A 72 5.13 3.74 21.29
C GLY A 72 5.69 5.14 21.05
N ALA A 73 6.76 5.27 20.26
CA ALA A 73 7.40 6.52 19.89
C ALA A 73 6.95 7.04 18.51
N ASP A 74 7.09 6.21 17.47
CA ASP A 74 6.78 6.59 16.08
C ASP A 74 5.39 6.13 15.68
N TRP A 75 4.91 5.01 16.20
CA TRP A 75 3.57 4.54 15.92
C TRP A 75 2.90 3.94 17.15
N ARG A 76 1.56 4.00 17.15
CA ARG A 76 0.71 3.47 18.21
C ARG A 76 -0.57 2.92 17.63
N GLY A 77 -0.87 1.70 18.01
CA GLY A 77 -2.12 1.03 17.72
C GLY A 77 -3.32 1.58 18.49
N PHE A 78 -4.47 1.59 17.85
CA PHE A 78 -5.78 1.81 18.47
C PHE A 78 -6.75 0.75 17.92
N PRO A 79 -6.64 -0.50 18.41
CA PRO A 79 -7.55 -1.57 18.03
C PRO A 79 -9.01 -1.19 18.32
N PRO A 80 -9.97 -1.75 17.54
CA PRO A 80 -9.74 -2.70 16.46
C PRO A 80 -9.39 -2.05 15.10
N ASP A 81 -9.53 -0.73 14.95
CA ASP A 81 -9.76 -0.19 13.60
C ASP A 81 -8.68 0.77 13.11
N SER A 82 -7.76 1.23 13.97
CA SER A 82 -6.79 2.24 13.53
C SER A 82 -5.39 2.11 14.11
N VAL A 83 -4.44 2.73 13.40
CA VAL A 83 -3.04 2.91 13.82
C VAL A 83 -2.69 4.36 13.58
N SER A 84 -2.16 5.04 14.58
CA SER A 84 -1.49 6.32 14.38
C SER A 84 -0.02 6.08 14.13
N LEU A 85 0.58 6.79 13.18
CA LEU A 85 2.01 6.63 12.89
C LEU A 85 2.66 7.93 12.43
N ARG A 86 3.99 7.92 12.57
CA ARG A 86 4.95 8.79 11.92
C ARG A 86 5.73 7.89 10.98
N ALA A 87 5.48 8.03 9.68
CA ALA A 87 6.16 7.23 8.68
C ALA A 87 7.46 7.92 8.26
N TYR A 88 8.57 7.20 8.26
CA TYR A 88 9.84 7.72 7.78
C TYR A 88 9.78 7.96 6.26
N ARG A 89 10.24 9.12 5.79
CA ARG A 89 10.16 9.53 4.38
C ARG A 89 11.49 9.91 3.76
N GLY A 90 12.49 10.24 4.57
CA GLY A 90 13.82 10.56 4.05
C GLY A 90 14.77 11.08 5.10
N VAL A 91 15.98 11.37 4.65
CA VAL A 91 17.07 11.93 5.44
C VAL A 91 17.63 13.16 4.74
N GLY A 92 18.12 14.10 5.53
CA GLY A 92 18.87 15.25 5.07
C GLY A 92 20.16 15.42 5.86
N LEU A 93 21.24 15.72 5.16
CA LEU A 93 22.49 16.15 5.80
C LEU A 93 22.47 17.68 5.96
N VAL A 94 22.72 18.16 7.18
CA VAL A 94 22.63 19.59 7.49
C VAL A 94 23.89 20.32 7.03
N CYS A 95 23.70 21.39 6.27
CA CYS A 95 24.72 22.30 5.79
C CYS A 95 25.05 23.33 6.88
N LEU A 96 25.98 22.99 7.77
CA LEU A 96 26.31 23.77 8.96
C LEU A 96 26.66 25.24 8.66
N SER A 97 27.34 25.52 7.55
CA SER A 97 27.77 26.89 7.19
C SER A 97 26.62 27.83 6.81
N LEU A 98 25.44 27.30 6.49
CA LEU A 98 24.27 28.08 6.08
C LEU A 98 23.16 28.07 7.14
N THR A 99 23.19 27.07 8.04
CA THR A 99 22.17 26.85 9.06
C THR A 99 22.33 27.83 10.22
N SER A 100 21.23 28.43 10.65
CA SER A 100 21.20 29.38 11.76
C SER A 100 19.84 29.34 12.46
N GLY A 101 19.86 29.20 13.79
CA GLY A 101 18.64 29.18 14.62
C GLY A 101 17.65 28.10 14.18
N ASP A 102 16.44 28.52 13.82
CA ASP A 102 15.33 27.68 13.36
C ASP A 102 15.42 27.29 11.87
N THR A 103 16.39 27.84 11.13
CA THR A 103 16.50 27.67 9.69
C THR A 103 17.64 26.71 9.36
N LEU A 104 17.26 25.52 8.89
CA LEU A 104 18.18 24.45 8.50
C LEU A 104 18.29 24.38 6.99
N TYR A 105 19.51 24.39 6.48
CA TYR A 105 19.78 24.04 5.08
C TYR A 105 20.16 22.57 5.04
N VAL A 106 19.42 21.76 4.29
CA VAL A 106 19.61 20.31 4.25
C VAL A 106 19.73 19.80 2.84
N ARG A 107 20.70 18.91 2.62
CA ARG A 107 20.81 18.11 1.40
C ARG A 107 19.95 16.88 1.57
N TRP A 108 18.78 16.92 0.96
CA TRP A 108 17.69 16.00 1.19
C TRP A 108 17.67 14.87 0.16
N GLN A 109 17.40 13.65 0.65
CA GLN A 109 17.05 12.48 -0.15
C GLN A 109 15.93 11.72 0.54
N GLY A 110 14.88 11.41 -0.21
CA GLY A 110 13.76 10.67 0.32
C GLY A 110 12.78 10.22 -0.75
N VAL A 111 11.79 9.46 -0.31
CA VAL A 111 10.76 8.85 -1.17
C VAL A 111 9.68 9.89 -1.55
N ARG A 112 9.52 10.94 -0.74
CA ARG A 112 8.50 11.99 -0.94
C ARG A 112 8.98 13.35 -0.46
N LEU A 113 8.70 14.39 -1.22
CA LEU A 113 8.98 15.77 -0.83
C LEU A 113 8.34 16.13 0.53
N PRO A 114 9.04 16.89 1.39
CA PRO A 114 8.49 17.36 2.66
C PRO A 114 7.25 18.26 2.48
N ASN A 115 6.33 18.19 3.44
CA ASN A 115 5.15 19.01 3.52
C ASN A 115 4.99 19.59 4.93
N ALA A 116 5.35 20.87 5.08
CA ALA A 116 5.31 21.59 6.34
C ALA A 116 3.93 21.65 7.04
N ARG A 117 2.81 21.41 6.33
CA ARG A 117 1.49 21.42 6.98
C ARG A 117 1.24 20.23 7.90
N LYS A 118 1.99 19.14 7.72
CA LYS A 118 1.70 17.83 8.34
C LYS A 118 2.93 17.06 8.80
N ASP A 119 4.09 17.35 8.22
CA ASP A 119 5.29 16.58 8.48
C ASP A 119 6.05 17.12 9.69
N SER A 120 6.91 16.28 10.24
CA SER A 120 7.81 16.60 11.34
C SER A 120 9.22 16.18 10.97
N VAL A 121 10.20 16.75 11.64
CA VAL A 121 11.60 16.36 11.48
C VAL A 121 12.16 15.92 12.81
N ALA A 122 13.04 14.92 12.80
CA ALA A 122 13.88 14.61 13.94
C ALA A 122 15.29 15.03 13.58
N VAL A 123 15.95 15.82 14.43
CA VAL A 123 17.27 16.34 14.17
C VAL A 123 18.25 15.74 15.17
N LEU A 124 19.37 15.22 14.67
CA LEU A 124 20.50 14.78 15.48
C LEU A 124 21.40 15.97 15.75
N GLY A 125 21.47 16.39 17.00
CA GLY A 125 22.38 17.45 17.45
C GLY A 125 23.82 16.95 17.63
N SER A 126 24.76 17.88 17.70
CA SER A 126 26.17 17.61 18.03
C SER A 126 26.37 16.98 19.42
N ASN A 127 25.36 17.06 20.29
CA ASN A 127 25.30 16.38 21.58
C ASN A 127 24.93 14.88 21.47
N GLY A 128 24.73 14.35 20.25
CA GLY A 128 24.35 12.97 19.99
C GLY A 128 22.90 12.62 20.30
N ARG A 129 22.04 13.62 20.59
CA ARG A 129 20.63 13.41 20.94
C ARG A 129 19.73 13.72 19.75
N TRP A 130 18.67 12.93 19.60
CA TRP A 130 17.59 13.20 18.65
C TRP A 130 16.56 14.13 19.28
N GLU A 131 16.25 15.20 18.57
CA GLU A 131 15.22 16.17 18.95
C GLU A 131 14.10 16.15 17.92
N GLN A 132 12.86 15.99 18.38
CA GLN A 132 11.70 16.02 17.51
C GLN A 132 11.18 17.44 17.39
N LEU A 133 11.19 17.96 16.16
CA LEU A 133 10.78 19.31 15.81
C LEU A 133 9.66 19.24 14.77
N ASP A 134 8.82 20.25 14.73
CA ASP A 134 7.84 20.40 13.67
C ASP A 134 8.47 21.11 12.46
N LEU A 135 8.11 20.68 11.25
CA LEU A 135 8.52 21.35 10.02
C LEU A 135 7.53 22.50 9.73
N VAL A 136 7.98 23.74 9.82
CA VAL A 136 7.16 24.95 9.67
C VAL A 136 7.10 25.45 8.22
N ASP A 137 8.22 25.39 7.51
CA ASP A 137 8.33 25.71 6.09
C ASP A 137 9.34 24.78 5.42
N ASP A 138 9.17 24.56 4.13
CA ASP A 138 10.08 23.78 3.30
C ASP A 138 10.13 24.39 1.90
N ARG A 139 11.34 24.72 1.43
CA ARG A 139 11.56 25.25 0.08
C ARG A 139 12.83 24.70 -0.52
N ARG A 140 12.79 24.38 -1.82
CA ARG A 140 14.01 24.11 -2.59
C ARG A 140 14.80 25.41 -2.75
N VAL A 141 16.12 25.34 -2.62
CA VAL A 141 17.02 26.48 -2.79
C VAL A 141 18.19 26.10 -3.70
N SER A 142 18.80 27.09 -4.36
CA SER A 142 19.90 26.91 -5.32
C SER A 142 21.27 27.32 -4.79
N SER A 143 21.39 27.63 -3.49
CA SER A 143 22.66 28.07 -2.88
C SER A 143 23.71 26.95 -2.83
N LYS A 144 24.98 27.32 -2.62
CA LYS A 144 26.08 26.37 -2.51
C LYS A 144 26.20 25.87 -1.07
N CYS A 145 25.68 24.68 -0.80
CA CYS A 145 26.18 23.84 0.27
C CYS A 145 27.33 23.00 -0.30
N PRO A 146 28.55 23.05 0.26
CA PRO A 146 29.68 22.35 -0.32
C PRO A 146 29.48 20.81 -0.34
N ALA A 147 29.91 20.21 -1.46
CA ALA A 147 29.81 18.80 -1.89
C ALA A 147 28.49 18.35 -2.55
N ASP A 148 28.62 17.54 -3.60
CA ASP A 148 27.70 16.76 -4.45
C ASP A 148 26.37 17.34 -5.00
N THR A 149 26.14 17.15 -6.31
CA THR A 149 24.97 17.62 -7.07
C THR A 149 23.77 16.68 -7.06
N THR A 150 23.89 15.50 -6.44
CA THR A 150 22.87 14.43 -6.45
C THR A 150 21.75 14.60 -5.42
N PHE A 151 21.88 15.55 -4.50
CA PHE A 151 20.91 15.79 -3.44
C PHE A 151 20.17 17.11 -3.66
N ASP A 152 18.88 17.14 -3.37
CA ASP A 152 18.11 18.38 -3.41
C ASP A 152 18.45 19.23 -2.19
N LEU A 153 19.01 20.41 -2.41
CA LEU A 153 19.19 21.38 -1.35
C LEU A 153 17.85 22.02 -1.00
N ARG A 154 17.46 21.88 0.26
CA ARG A 154 16.21 22.44 0.79
C ARG A 154 16.49 23.29 2.02
N ARG A 155 15.68 24.32 2.20
CA ARG A 155 15.60 25.11 3.41
C ARG A 155 14.40 24.64 4.21
N TRP A 156 14.65 24.15 5.41
CA TRP A 156 13.65 23.79 6.40
C TRP A 156 13.60 24.86 7.47
N ILE A 157 12.41 25.35 7.80
CA ILE A 157 12.17 26.12 9.02
C ILE A 157 11.57 25.16 10.03
N VAL A 158 12.13 25.07 11.24
CA VAL A 158 11.72 24.11 12.26
C VAL A 158 11.29 24.80 13.55
N ASP A 159 10.38 24.18 14.30
CA ASP A 159 9.90 24.71 15.57
C ASP A 159 9.73 23.58 16.61
N PRO A 160 10.35 23.66 17.80
CA PRO A 160 11.28 24.72 18.22
C PRO A 160 12.60 24.70 17.44
N ALA A 161 13.44 25.73 17.62
CA ALA A 161 14.82 25.69 17.13
C ALA A 161 15.60 24.55 17.82
N PRO A 162 16.53 23.86 17.12
CA PRO A 162 17.33 22.80 17.72
C PRO A 162 18.15 23.33 18.91
N SER A 163 18.24 22.54 19.98
CA SER A 163 18.97 22.94 21.20
C SER A 163 20.50 22.80 21.07
N ALA A 164 20.97 22.04 20.08
CA ALA A 164 22.37 21.83 19.74
C ALA A 164 22.61 21.99 18.24
N VAL A 165 23.89 22.05 17.83
CA VAL A 165 24.26 22.20 16.41
C VAL A 165 23.72 21.03 15.60
N PRO A 166 22.81 21.25 14.65
CA PRO A 166 22.10 20.18 13.95
C PRO A 166 22.99 19.55 12.87
N MET A 167 23.12 18.23 12.86
CA MET A 167 24.00 17.50 11.92
C MET A 167 23.22 16.70 10.86
N VAL A 168 22.16 16.01 11.29
CA VAL A 168 21.35 15.15 10.41
C VAL A 168 19.87 15.38 10.71
N GLY A 169 19.06 15.52 9.68
CA GLY A 169 17.60 15.57 9.79
C GLY A 169 16.95 14.31 9.24
N ARG A 170 16.03 13.70 9.97
CA ARG A 170 15.11 12.67 9.48
C ARG A 170 13.74 13.29 9.26
N HIS A 171 13.14 13.05 8.11
CA HIS A 171 11.83 13.56 7.74
C HIS A 171 10.76 12.48 7.96
N TRP A 172 9.69 12.86 8.66
CA TRP A 172 8.61 11.98 9.07
C TRP A 172 7.25 12.57 8.69
N GLU A 173 6.42 11.78 8.03
CA GLU A 173 5.03 12.13 7.73
C GLU A 173 4.10 11.66 8.84
N ARG A 174 3.22 12.55 9.35
CA ARG A 174 2.18 12.16 10.31
C ARG A 174 0.94 11.61 9.61
N GLY A 175 0.47 10.47 10.07
CA GLY A 175 -0.69 9.82 9.50
C GLY A 175 -1.38 8.83 10.43
N SER A 176 -2.43 8.22 9.90
CA SER A 176 -3.10 7.10 10.54
C SER A 176 -3.68 6.16 9.50
N TYR A 177 -3.50 4.86 9.71
CA TYR A 177 -4.24 3.84 8.99
C TYR A 177 -5.58 3.59 9.68
N HIS A 178 -6.60 3.33 8.87
CA HIS A 178 -7.95 2.97 9.30
C HIS A 178 -8.43 1.78 8.50
N VAL A 179 -9.04 0.82 9.15
CA VAL A 179 -9.80 -0.26 8.51
C VAL A 179 -11.27 0.02 8.80
N VAL A 180 -12.04 0.35 7.77
CA VAL A 180 -13.50 0.58 7.87
C VAL A 180 -14.14 -0.12 6.69
N ASP A 181 -15.21 -0.89 6.94
CA ASP A 181 -15.99 -1.58 5.91
C ASP A 181 -15.13 -2.23 4.83
N THR A 182 -14.14 -3.05 5.23
CA THR A 182 -13.28 -3.80 4.28
C THR A 182 -12.32 -2.94 3.44
N VAL A 183 -12.11 -1.68 3.82
CA VAL A 183 -11.17 -0.77 3.15
C VAL A 183 -10.05 -0.40 4.11
N LEU A 184 -8.81 -0.66 3.71
CA LEU A 184 -7.65 -0.04 4.35
C LEU A 184 -7.46 1.35 3.75
N SER A 185 -7.57 2.37 4.58
CA SER A 185 -7.36 3.77 4.21
C SER A 185 -6.21 4.36 4.98
N TYR A 186 -5.44 5.23 4.33
CA TYR A 186 -4.49 6.10 5.00
C TYR A 186 -5.05 7.51 5.09
N ARG A 187 -4.97 8.10 6.27
CA ARG A 187 -5.34 9.48 6.54
C ARG A 187 -4.13 10.23 7.02
N SER A 188 -3.68 11.17 6.23
CA SER A 188 -2.67 12.13 6.67
C SER A 188 -3.26 13.06 7.74
N ARG A 189 -2.50 13.43 8.77
CA ARG A 189 -2.98 14.34 9.82
C ARG A 189 -2.23 15.68 9.75
N PRO A 190 -2.93 16.81 9.60
CA PRO A 190 -2.27 18.11 9.72
C PRO A 190 -1.76 18.35 11.13
N ARG A 191 -0.84 19.31 11.27
CA ARG A 191 -0.29 19.73 12.56
C ARG A 191 -1.41 20.19 13.51
N LYS A 192 -1.24 19.93 14.81
CA LYS A 192 -2.08 20.47 15.89
C LYS A 192 -2.11 22.00 15.65
N ASN A 193 -3.27 22.59 15.37
CA ASN A 193 -3.52 24.01 15.04
C ASN A 193 -3.68 24.38 13.55
N LEU A 194 -3.51 23.46 12.59
CA LEU A 194 -3.93 23.70 11.21
C LEU A 194 -5.34 23.13 10.98
N ALA A 195 -6.32 24.01 10.76
CA ALA A 195 -7.67 23.60 10.40
C ALA A 195 -7.66 22.83 9.06
N GLY A 196 -8.18 21.60 9.09
CA GLY A 196 -8.30 20.74 7.91
C GLY A 196 -8.49 19.28 8.30
N SER A 197 -9.53 18.65 7.78
CA SER A 197 -9.62 17.19 7.80
C SER A 197 -8.65 16.68 6.73
N GLY A 198 -7.56 16.01 7.14
CA GLY A 198 -6.75 15.29 6.15
C GLY A 198 -7.63 14.28 5.41
N SER A 199 -7.55 14.27 4.08
CA SER A 199 -8.35 13.38 3.23
C SER A 199 -7.97 11.92 3.50
N ARG A 200 -8.98 11.04 3.47
CA ARG A 200 -8.76 9.60 3.50
C ARG A 200 -8.44 9.15 2.08
N GLN A 201 -7.27 8.57 1.90
CA GLN A 201 -6.88 7.92 0.66
C GLN A 201 -7.05 6.41 0.83
N PRO A 202 -7.97 5.76 0.09
CA PRO A 202 -8.05 4.31 0.09
C PRO A 202 -6.76 3.74 -0.49
N ILE A 203 -6.18 2.76 0.19
CA ILE A 203 -4.99 2.01 -0.26
C ILE A 203 -5.42 0.75 -0.98
N THR A 204 -6.47 0.12 -0.46
CA THR A 204 -7.09 -1.02 -1.09
C THR A 204 -8.41 -0.58 -1.71
N PRO A 205 -8.85 -1.17 -2.84
CA PRO A 205 -10.28 -1.20 -3.15
C PRO A 205 -11.05 -1.81 -1.95
N GLY A 206 -12.38 -1.65 -1.88
CA GLY A 206 -13.27 -2.26 -0.87
C GLY A 206 -13.34 -3.80 -0.97
N ALA A 207 -12.16 -4.40 -0.94
CA ALA A 207 -11.85 -5.75 -1.36
C ALA A 207 -11.25 -6.55 -0.20
N LEU A 208 -11.03 -5.96 0.98
CA LEU A 208 -10.78 -6.74 2.20
C LEU A 208 -12.11 -7.34 2.66
N ARG A 209 -12.84 -8.07 1.78
CA ARG A 209 -14.23 -8.58 1.89
C ARG A 209 -14.43 -9.64 2.98
N THR A 210 -13.79 -9.42 4.10
CA THR A 210 -13.37 -10.42 5.05
C THR A 210 -13.77 -9.93 6.43
N PRO A 211 -14.99 -10.33 6.89
CA PRO A 211 -15.48 -10.01 8.22
C PRO A 211 -14.44 -10.42 9.28
N GLY A 212 -14.06 -9.49 10.15
CA GLY A 212 -13.04 -9.70 11.16
C GLY A 212 -11.64 -9.20 10.79
N THR A 213 -11.47 -8.50 9.67
CA THR A 213 -10.25 -7.72 9.42
C THR A 213 -10.15 -6.60 10.45
N ARG A 214 -9.07 -6.60 11.24
CA ARG A 214 -8.87 -5.65 12.34
C ARG A 214 -7.39 -5.56 12.66
N PHE A 215 -7.01 -4.47 13.29
CA PHE A 215 -5.75 -4.42 13.99
C PHE A 215 -5.83 -5.15 15.33
N VAL A 216 -4.75 -5.83 15.68
CA VAL A 216 -4.60 -6.60 16.91
C VAL A 216 -3.27 -6.23 17.54
N ASP A 217 -3.33 -5.89 18.81
CA ASP A 217 -2.15 -5.70 19.65
C ASP A 217 -1.61 -7.06 20.10
N SER A 218 -0.28 -7.21 20.17
CA SER A 218 0.33 -8.45 20.60
C SER A 218 1.59 -8.22 21.44
N LEU A 219 1.95 -9.21 22.24
CA LEU A 219 3.18 -9.19 23.03
C LEU A 219 4.41 -9.15 22.10
N GLY A 220 4.93 -7.96 21.87
CA GLY A 220 6.11 -7.69 21.05
C GLY A 220 5.85 -7.01 19.72
N GLY A 221 4.67 -6.40 19.52
CA GLY A 221 4.39 -5.57 18.35
C GLY A 221 2.92 -5.49 17.98
N PHE A 222 2.64 -4.65 17.00
CA PHE A 222 1.29 -4.45 16.47
C PHE A 222 1.10 -5.15 15.13
N HIS A 223 -0.03 -5.83 14.99
CA HIS A 223 -0.34 -6.62 13.80
C HIS A 223 -1.64 -6.14 13.16
N LEU A 224 -1.64 -6.02 11.83
CA LEU A 224 -2.89 -6.03 11.08
C LEU A 224 -3.31 -7.50 10.90
N LEU A 225 -4.40 -7.90 11.55
CA LEU A 225 -5.02 -9.20 11.36
C LEU A 225 -6.03 -9.09 10.21
N LEU A 226 -5.76 -9.76 9.10
CA LEU A 226 -6.65 -9.85 7.95
C LEU A 226 -7.35 -11.21 8.03
N THR A 227 -8.66 -11.23 8.30
CA THR A 227 -9.39 -12.48 8.58
C THR A 227 -10.09 -12.99 7.33
N ALA A 228 -9.49 -13.95 6.64
CA ALA A 228 -10.07 -14.63 5.49
C ALA A 228 -11.39 -15.36 5.79
N LYS A 229 -12.48 -15.06 5.06
CA LYS A 229 -13.72 -15.83 5.04
C LYS A 229 -13.47 -16.98 4.07
N ASP A 230 -13.65 -18.19 4.58
CA ASP A 230 -13.45 -19.49 3.96
C ASP A 230 -12.02 -19.94 3.64
N THR A 231 -11.76 -21.17 4.10
CA THR A 231 -10.58 -22.03 3.95
C THR A 231 -9.38 -21.73 4.87
N SER A 232 -9.29 -22.54 5.93
CA SER A 232 -8.07 -22.94 6.65
C SER A 232 -7.05 -21.85 7.01
N TRP A 233 -7.04 -21.50 8.28
CA TRP A 233 -5.94 -20.89 9.04
C TRP A 233 -4.57 -20.89 8.33
N ARG A 234 -4.11 -19.69 7.97
CA ARG A 234 -2.67 -19.41 7.80
C ARG A 234 -2.28 -18.24 8.71
N ARG A 235 -1.96 -18.56 9.96
CA ARG A 235 -1.27 -17.66 10.89
C ARG A 235 0.16 -17.43 10.39
N TRP A 236 0.42 -16.30 9.72
CA TRP A 236 1.77 -15.77 9.41
C TRP A 236 1.63 -14.25 9.22
N THR A 237 2.48 -13.32 9.65
CA THR A 237 3.88 -13.32 10.10
C THR A 237 4.05 -12.14 11.07
N ARG A 238 4.93 -12.28 12.07
CA ARG A 238 5.38 -11.19 12.95
C ARG A 238 5.81 -9.98 12.12
N LEU A 239 5.13 -8.84 12.26
CA LEU A 239 5.65 -7.53 11.84
C LEU A 239 6.66 -7.12 12.90
N THR A 240 7.86 -7.68 12.89
CA THR A 240 8.94 -7.18 13.75
C THR A 240 9.39 -5.84 13.21
N GLY A 241 9.03 -4.76 13.91
CA GLY A 241 9.72 -3.46 13.83
C GLY A 241 11.07 -3.47 14.58
N GLY A 242 11.71 -4.64 14.68
CA GLY A 242 13.04 -4.81 15.27
C GLY A 242 13.94 -5.41 14.21
N ALA A 243 15.11 -4.79 14.02
CA ALA A 243 16.25 -5.46 13.39
C ALA A 243 16.48 -6.84 14.07
N PRO A 244 16.99 -7.85 13.33
CA PRO A 244 17.25 -9.17 13.88
C PRO A 244 18.07 -9.14 15.18
#